data_AF-A0A2D8ENA1-F1
#
_entry.id   AF-A0A2D8ENA1-F1
#
_cell.length_a   1.000
_cell.length_b   1.000
_cell.length_c   1.000
_cell.angle_alpha   90.00
_cell.angle_beta   90.00
_cell.angle_gamma   90.00
#
_symmetry.space_group_name_H-M   'P 1'
#
loop_
_entity.id
_entity.type
_entity.pdbx_description
1 polymer ?
#
loop_
_entity_poly.entity_id
_entity_poly.type
_entity_poly.pdbx_seq_one_letter_code
_entity_poly.pdbx_strand_id
1 'polypeptide(L)' 'MKHVRLRLPTKSQIERVVKAARSAGLDVSGFRIEPDGSIVVFDKSATPKDEFATWQESRPN' A
#
# COMPACT_ATOMS: atom_id res chain seq x y z
N MET A 1 5.53 19.20 23.65
CA MET A 1 5.58 18.76 22.23
C MET A 1 6.46 17.52 22.15
N LYS A 2 5.91 16.34 21.78
CA LYS A 2 6.72 15.13 21.60
C LYS A 2 7.55 15.31 20.31
N HIS A 3 8.86 15.36 20.42
CA HIS A 3 9.74 15.25 19.26
C HIS A 3 9.58 13.85 18.67
N VAL A 4 8.81 13.72 17.59
CA VAL A 4 8.78 12.49 16.79
C VAL A 4 10.15 12.39 16.14
N ARG A 5 11.00 11.50 16.66
CA ARG A 5 12.25 11.16 15.99
C ARG A 5 11.88 10.39 14.73
N LEU A 6 11.87 11.10 13.59
CA LEU A 6 11.77 10.54 12.25
C LEU A 6 12.87 9.49 12.07
N ARG A 7 12.54 8.22 12.33
CA ARG A 7 13.41 7.11 11.94
C ARG A 7 13.02 6.71 10.54
N LEU A 8 13.71 7.29 9.56
CA LEU A 8 13.59 6.82 8.19
C LEU A 8 14.04 5.35 8.15
N PRO A 9 13.27 4.46 7.53
CA PRO A 9 13.65 3.06 7.40
C PRO A 9 14.91 2.94 6.55
N THR A 10 15.74 1.96 6.89
CA THR A 10 16.94 1.66 6.12
C THR A 10 16.58 0.98 4.81
N LYS A 11 17.49 1.02 3.84
CA LYS A 11 17.34 0.31 2.56
C LYS A 11 16.98 -1.17 2.76
N SER A 12 17.65 -1.85 3.69
CA SER A 12 17.39 -3.27 3.97
C SER A 12 16.00 -3.52 4.57
N GLN A 13 15.44 -2.56 5.32
CA GLN A 13 14.07 -2.65 5.81
C GLN A 13 13.07 -2.52 4.66
N ILE A 14 13.28 -1.56 3.76
CA ILE A 14 12.45 -1.37 2.56
C ILE A 14 12.46 -2.62 1.68
N GLU A 15 13.65 -3.15 1.38
CA GLU A 15 13.81 -4.38 0.57
C GLU A 15 13.08 -5.58 1.20
N ARG A 16 13.16 -5.73 2.52
CA ARG A 16 12.46 -6.81 3.23
C ARG A 16 10.95 -6.69 3.10
N VAL A 17 10.41 -5.48 3.25
CA VAL A 17 8.97 -5.22 3.11
C VAL A 17 8.50 -5.48 1.68
N VAL A 18 9.23 -4.98 0.68
CA VAL A 18 8.89 -5.22 -0.74
C VAL A 18 8.95 -6.71 -1.08
N LYS A 19 9.95 -7.44 -0.58
CA LYS A 19 10.04 -8.89 -0.78
C LYS A 19 8.88 -9.64 -0.11
N ALA A 20 8.51 -9.24 1.10
CA ALA A 20 7.37 -9.81 1.81
C ALA A 20 6.06 -9.56 1.06
N ALA A 21 5.85 -8.34 0.56
CA ALA A 21 4.68 -7.98 -0.25
C ALA A 21 4.58 -8.83 -1.52
N ARG A 22 5.67 -8.99 -2.26
CA ARG A 22 5.71 -9.89 -3.44
C ARG A 22 5.44 -11.34 -3.09
N SER A 23 5.98 -11.80 -1.94
CA SER A 23 5.77 -13.18 -1.47
C SER A 23 4.31 -13.41 -1.01
N ALA A 24 3.61 -12.35 -0.61
CA ALA A 24 2.18 -12.37 -0.31
C ALA A 24 1.31 -12.28 -1.58
N GLY A 25 1.90 -12.24 -2.77
CA GLY A 25 1.18 -12.19 -4.05
C GLY A 25 0.83 -10.77 -4.53
N LEU A 26 1.37 -9.72 -3.91
CA LEU A 26 1.19 -8.35 -4.40
C LEU A 26 2.09 -8.06 -5.59
N ASP A 27 1.54 -7.47 -6.64
CA ASP A 27 2.29 -6.92 -7.78
C ASP A 27 2.77 -5.51 -7.42
N VAL A 28 3.90 -5.45 -6.72
CA VAL A 28 4.41 -4.20 -6.16
C VAL A 28 4.84 -3.23 -7.28
N SER A 29 4.11 -2.12 -7.40
CA SER A 29 4.40 -1.03 -8.35
C SER A 29 5.30 0.07 -7.76
N GLY A 30 5.31 0.23 -6.44
CA GLY A 30 6.11 1.22 -5.74
C GLY A 30 5.91 1.19 -4.24
N PHE A 31 6.56 2.11 -3.53
CA PHE A 31 6.40 2.29 -2.09
C PHE A 31 6.52 3.77 -1.70
N ARG A 32 5.98 4.11 -0.53
CA ARG A 32 6.07 5.44 0.09
C ARG A 32 6.45 5.29 1.55
N ILE A 33 7.27 6.23 2.03
CA ILE A 33 7.64 6.33 3.44
C ILE A 33 6.83 7.48 4.03
N GLU A 34 6.03 7.17 5.05
CA GLU A 34 5.23 8.15 5.76
C GLU A 34 6.07 8.89 6.82
N PRO A 35 5.65 10.10 7.26
CA PRO A 35 6.37 10.88 8.27
C PRO A 35 6.46 10.21 9.66
N ASP A 36 5.71 9.14 9.90
CA ASP A 36 5.82 8.30 11.11
C ASP A 36 6.89 7.20 10.97
N GLY A 37 7.48 7.02 9.78
CA GLY A 37 8.44 5.97 9.44
C GLY A 37 7.80 4.70 8.87
N SER A 38 6.48 4.67 8.68
CA SER A 38 5.78 3.53 8.08
C SER A 38 6.09 3.40 6.59
N ILE A 39 6.15 2.16 6.10
CA ILE A 39 6.35 1.85 4.66
C ILE A 39 5.02 1.39 4.07
N VAL A 40 4.47 2.19 3.16
CA VAL A 40 3.28 1.86 2.38
C VAL A 40 3.73 1.26 1.06
N VAL A 41 3.24 0.07 0.71
CA VAL A 41 3.52 -0.61 -0.56
C VAL A 41 2.31 -0.47 -1.48
N PHE A 42 2.53 -0.05 -2.71
CA PHE A 42 1.47 0.04 -3.72
C PHE A 42 1.41 -1.23 -4.53
N ASP A 43 0.21 -1.79 -4.60
CA ASP A 43 -0.12 -2.90 -5.48
C ASP A 43 -0.63 -2.37 -6.83
N LYS A 44 -0.15 -2.93 -7.92
CA LYS A 44 -0.53 -2.53 -9.29
C LYS A 44 -1.91 -3.04 -9.68
N SER A 45 -2.35 -4.15 -9.08
CA SER A 45 -3.63 -4.82 -9.37
C SER A 45 -4.81 -4.23 -8.61
N ALA A 46 -4.55 -3.31 -7.68
CA ALA A 46 -5.57 -2.48 -7.05
C ALA A 46 -6.15 -1.47 -8.07
N THR A 47 -6.84 -1.97 -9.09
CA THR A 47 -7.88 -1.18 -9.74
C THR A 47 -8.88 -0.79 -8.65
N PRO A 48 -9.22 0.50 -8.49
CA PRO A 48 -10.33 0.86 -7.64
C PRO A 48 -11.53 0.08 -8.16
N LYS A 49 -12.08 -0.82 -7.35
CA LYS A 49 -13.40 -1.37 -7.63
C LYS A 49 -14.30 -0.15 -7.78
N ASP A 50 -14.87 0.02 -8.96
CA ASP A 50 -15.88 1.03 -9.17
C ASP A 50 -17.09 0.59 -8.34
N GLU A 51 -17.13 1.07 -7.09
CA GLU A 51 -18.19 0.77 -6.13
C GLU A 51 -19.54 1.25 -6.67
N PHE A 52 -19.53 2.29 -7.52
CA PHE A 52 -20.71 2.81 -8.18
C PHE A 52 -21.20 1.89 -9.31
N ALA A 53 -20.30 1.33 -10.12
CA ALA A 53 -20.64 0.30 -11.10
C ALA A 53 -21.20 -0.97 -10.43
N THR A 54 -20.58 -1.39 -9.32
CA THR A 54 -21.03 -2.55 -8.52
C THR A 54 -22.44 -2.33 -7.93
N TRP A 55 -22.75 -1.08 -7.53
CA TRP A 55 -24.06 -0.69 -7.03
C TRP A 55 -25.14 -0.64 -8.11
N GLN A 56 -24.83 -0.16 -9.33
CA GLN A 56 -25.79 -0.15 -10.45
C GLN A 56 -26.23 -1.55 -10.84
N GLU A 57 -25.30 -2.50 -10.88
CA GLU A 57 -25.56 -3.88 -11.28
C GLU A 57 -26.42 -4.66 -10.25
N SER A 58 -26.46 -4.16 -9.01
CA SER A 58 -27.21 -4.78 -7.90
C SER A 58 -28.70 -4.39 -7.87
N ARG A 59 -29.20 -3.61 -8.83
CA ARG A 59 -30.62 -3.25 -8.91
C ARG A 59 -31.32 -4.06 -10.00
N PRO A 60 -32.31 -4.92 -9.64
CA PRO A 60 -33.20 -5.47 -10.64
C PRO A 60 -34.07 -4.35 -11.22
N ASN A 61 -34.31 -4.45 -12.53
CA ASN A 61 -35.19 -3.57 -13.31
C ASN A 61 -36.61 -3.54 -12.73
#